data_AF-A0AAP1C7X7-F1
#
_entry.id   AF-A0AAP1C7X7-F1
#
_cell.length_a   1.000
_cell.length_b   1.000
_cell.length_c   1.000
_cell.angle_alpha   90.00
_cell.angle_beta   90.00
_cell.angle_gamma   90.00
#
_symmetry.space_group_name_H-M   'P 1'
#
loop_
_entity.id
_entity.type
_entity.pdbx_description
1 polymer ?
#
loop_
_entity_poly.entity_id
_entity_poly.type
_entity_poly.pdbx_seq_one_letter_code
_entity_poly.pdbx_strand_id
1 'polypeptide(L)'
;MSLPHSPALRRMIVSARRALAATLAVALACAVAGTPQAAHAEGRIRIAEQFGVVYLMLNVARDQQLIEKEGRKAGVDIKVDWVRLSGGAAVNDALLSGAVDIAGGGVGPLLTVWDRTHGRQNVKGVASLGNFPYYLVSINPNVKTIADLSAKDRIAVPAVGVSVQSRVLQYAAAKQWGDRQFDKLDAFTQAIPHPDATAAILANSNVITGHFGNPPFQDQELVGNPNAHIVLNSYDVLGGPSSATVLYASEKFRDENPKTYRAFVSALAEAARQITADPERAADTYVRVNGSKIDRALLVKILRNPQVQFKTAPQNTLKLAQFMYRTGAIRNEPKSWRDYFFEDPATAGGS
;
A
#
# COMPACT_ATOMS: atom_id res chain seq x y z
N MET A 1 -46.77 -45.11 -64.12
CA MET A 1 -47.76 -45.21 -63.03
C MET A 1 -47.03 -44.94 -61.72
N SER A 2 -47.25 -43.76 -61.16
CA SER A 2 -46.58 -43.25 -59.96
C SER A 2 -47.28 -43.79 -58.72
N LEU A 3 -46.54 -44.42 -57.81
CA LEU A 3 -47.06 -44.93 -56.53
C LEU A 3 -47.47 -43.77 -55.61
N PRO A 4 -48.63 -43.84 -54.92
CA PRO A 4 -49.07 -42.78 -54.04
C PRO A 4 -48.31 -42.84 -52.70
N HIS A 5 -47.62 -41.75 -52.35
CA HIS A 5 -47.03 -41.59 -51.03
C HIS A 5 -48.11 -41.15 -50.02
N SER A 6 -48.40 -42.03 -49.06
CA SER A 6 -49.43 -41.82 -48.04
C SER A 6 -49.11 -40.60 -47.14
N PRO A 7 -50.02 -39.63 -47.00
CA PRO A 7 -49.82 -38.41 -46.20
C PRO A 7 -49.71 -38.67 -44.68
N ALA A 8 -50.11 -39.86 -44.21
CA ALA A 8 -50.03 -40.25 -42.81
C ALA A 8 -48.57 -40.43 -42.32
N LEU A 9 -47.69 -41.00 -43.14
CA LEU A 9 -46.28 -41.19 -42.78
C LEU A 9 -45.53 -39.85 -42.63
N ARG A 10 -45.86 -38.86 -43.45
CA ARG A 10 -45.24 -37.53 -43.39
C ARG A 10 -45.56 -36.79 -42.09
N ARG A 11 -46.78 -36.91 -41.57
CA ARG A 11 -47.18 -36.27 -40.30
C ARG A 11 -46.47 -36.89 -39.09
N MET A 12 -46.34 -38.21 -39.07
CA MET A 12 -45.69 -38.95 -37.97
C MET A 12 -44.19 -38.65 -37.85
N ILE A 13 -43.50 -38.50 -38.99
CA ILE A 13 -42.06 -38.15 -39.03
C ILE A 13 -41.82 -36.70 -38.57
N VAL A 14 -42.74 -35.78 -38.86
CA VAL A 14 -42.62 -34.37 -38.46
C VAL A 14 -42.89 -34.17 -36.96
N SER A 15 -43.85 -34.89 -36.36
CA SER A 15 -44.09 -34.85 -34.91
C SER A 15 -42.98 -35.53 -34.11
N ALA A 16 -42.40 -36.63 -34.60
CA ALA A 16 -41.22 -37.25 -33.99
C ALA A 16 -39.98 -36.33 -34.01
N ARG A 17 -39.76 -35.59 -35.10
CA ARG A 17 -38.67 -34.61 -35.21
C ARG A 17 -38.84 -33.39 -34.29
N ARG A 18 -40.07 -32.92 -34.07
CA ARG A 18 -40.37 -31.82 -33.14
C ARG A 18 -40.23 -32.24 -31.67
N ALA A 19 -40.61 -33.47 -31.33
CA ALA A 19 -40.42 -34.01 -29.99
C ALA A 19 -38.93 -34.21 -29.66
N LEU A 20 -38.12 -34.68 -30.63
CA LEU A 20 -36.67 -34.86 -30.48
C LEU A 20 -35.91 -33.52 -30.39
N ALA A 21 -36.36 -32.49 -31.12
CA ALA A 21 -35.78 -31.14 -31.04
C ALA A 21 -36.10 -30.44 -29.70
N ALA A 22 -37.29 -30.67 -29.13
CA ALA A 22 -37.68 -30.11 -27.84
C ALA A 22 -36.92 -30.75 -26.66
N THR A 23 -36.65 -32.06 -26.69
CA THR A 23 -35.82 -32.73 -25.67
C THR A 23 -34.33 -32.34 -25.77
N LEU A 24 -33.81 -32.11 -26.98
CA LEU A 24 -32.43 -31.62 -27.14
C LEU A 24 -32.26 -30.19 -26.62
N ALA A 25 -33.26 -29.32 -26.81
CA ALA A 25 -33.21 -27.94 -26.34
C ALA A 25 -33.29 -27.83 -24.80
N VAL A 26 -34.08 -28.68 -24.14
CA VAL A 26 -34.15 -28.74 -22.67
C VAL A 26 -32.86 -29.34 -22.08
N ALA A 27 -32.28 -30.36 -22.72
CA ALA A 27 -30.99 -30.92 -22.30
C ALA A 27 -29.84 -29.90 -22.43
N LEU A 28 -29.84 -29.06 -23.46
CA LEU A 28 -28.87 -27.98 -23.62
C LEU A 28 -29.08 -26.84 -22.60
N ALA A 29 -30.33 -26.49 -22.29
CA ALA A 29 -30.64 -25.46 -21.29
C ALA A 29 -30.25 -25.88 -19.86
N CYS A 30 -30.37 -27.16 -19.52
CA CYS A 30 -29.90 -27.68 -18.23
C CYS A 30 -28.36 -27.81 -18.16
N ALA A 31 -27.66 -27.96 -19.28
CA ALA A 31 -26.20 -28.03 -19.32
C ALA A 31 -25.52 -26.66 -19.09
N VAL A 32 -26.18 -25.54 -19.45
CA VAL A 32 -25.65 -24.18 -19.25
C VAL A 32 -25.94 -23.65 -17.83
N ALA A 33 -26.98 -24.14 -17.16
CA ALA A 33 -27.31 -23.74 -15.78
C ALA A 33 -26.45 -24.42 -14.70
N GLY A 34 -25.61 -25.40 -15.08
CA GLY A 34 -24.89 -26.29 -14.17
C GLY A 34 -23.37 -26.20 -14.24
N THR A 35 -22.77 -25.28 -15.00
CA THR A 35 -21.32 -25.06 -14.88
C THR A 35 -21.07 -24.42 -13.50
N PRO A 36 -20.45 -25.11 -12.52
CA PRO A 36 -19.92 -24.41 -11.37
C PRO A 36 -19.01 -23.34 -11.95
N GLN A 37 -19.34 -22.08 -11.69
CA GLN A 37 -18.41 -20.98 -11.90
C GLN A 37 -17.12 -21.46 -11.27
N ALA A 38 -16.09 -21.72 -12.09
CA ALA A 38 -14.84 -22.30 -11.63
C ALA A 38 -14.46 -21.51 -10.40
N ALA A 39 -14.54 -22.14 -9.23
CA ALA A 39 -14.23 -21.47 -7.99
C ALA A 39 -12.76 -21.09 -8.16
N HIS A 40 -12.49 -19.81 -8.43
CA HIS A 40 -11.13 -19.32 -8.45
C HIS A 40 -10.57 -19.74 -7.09
N ALA A 41 -9.65 -20.70 -7.11
CA ALA A 41 -9.10 -21.22 -5.88
C ALA A 41 -8.33 -20.07 -5.25
N GLU A 42 -8.94 -19.46 -4.23
CA GLU A 42 -8.27 -18.50 -3.36
C GLU A 42 -7.06 -19.18 -2.72
N GLY A 43 -6.14 -18.39 -2.16
CA GLY A 43 -4.98 -18.94 -1.45
C GLY A 43 -3.64 -18.53 -2.04
N ARG A 44 -3.59 -17.53 -2.92
CA ARG A 44 -2.33 -16.86 -3.25
C ARG A 44 -2.44 -15.38 -2.95
N ILE A 45 -1.41 -14.82 -2.33
CA ILE A 45 -1.29 -13.40 -2.06
C ILE A 45 0.16 -12.95 -2.24
N ARG A 46 0.37 -11.97 -3.11
CA ARG A 46 1.67 -11.38 -3.42
C ARG A 46 1.71 -9.97 -2.84
N ILE A 47 2.65 -9.72 -1.94
CA ILE A 47 2.70 -8.47 -1.16
C ILE A 47 3.97 -7.71 -1.51
N ALA A 48 3.81 -6.51 -2.05
CA ALA A 48 4.90 -5.55 -2.21
C ALA A 48 5.08 -4.73 -0.93
N GLU A 49 6.32 -4.57 -0.47
CA GLU A 49 6.70 -3.65 0.60
C GLU A 49 7.92 -2.82 0.17
N GLN A 50 8.21 -1.77 0.93
CA GLN A 50 9.46 -1.00 0.78
C GLN A 50 10.33 -1.23 2.03
N PHE A 51 11.19 -0.27 2.36
CA PHE A 51 12.11 -0.36 3.47
C PHE A 51 11.61 0.40 4.70
N GLY A 52 11.99 -0.09 5.88
CA GLY A 52 11.82 0.61 7.15
C GLY A 52 10.91 -0.11 8.14
N VAL A 53 10.96 0.32 9.39
CA VAL A 53 10.17 -0.26 10.49
C VAL A 53 8.67 -0.01 10.32
N VAL A 54 8.30 0.90 9.41
CA VAL A 54 6.92 1.15 8.98
C VAL A 54 6.25 -0.09 8.36
N TYR A 55 7.02 -1.12 7.99
CA TYR A 55 6.52 -2.42 7.49
C TYR A 55 6.59 -3.54 8.54
N LEU A 56 6.86 -3.23 9.83
CA LEU A 56 7.10 -4.25 10.86
C LEU A 56 5.91 -5.21 11.07
N MET A 57 4.66 -4.74 10.91
CA MET A 57 3.49 -5.63 10.97
C MET A 57 3.55 -6.72 9.89
N LEU A 58 4.03 -6.41 8.68
CA LEU A 58 4.27 -7.41 7.64
C LEU A 58 5.43 -8.34 7.99
N ASN A 59 6.50 -7.82 8.59
CA ASN A 59 7.62 -8.66 9.03
C ASN A 59 7.20 -9.65 10.10
N VAL A 60 6.41 -9.23 11.09
CA VAL A 60 5.83 -10.12 12.12
C VAL A 60 4.89 -11.14 11.50
N ALA A 61 4.01 -10.70 10.59
CA ALA A 61 3.11 -11.61 9.89
C ALA A 61 3.87 -12.67 9.06
N ARG A 62 4.96 -12.28 8.39
CA ARG A 62 5.84 -13.18 7.64
C ARG A 62 6.55 -14.18 8.54
N ASP A 63 7.26 -13.68 9.55
CA ASP A 63 8.09 -14.49 10.45
C ASP A 63 7.29 -15.58 11.16
N GLN A 64 6.05 -15.25 11.56
CA GLN A 64 5.19 -16.16 12.28
C GLN A 64 4.16 -16.85 11.39
N GLN A 65 4.19 -16.64 10.08
CA GLN A 65 3.23 -17.18 9.12
C GLN A 65 1.77 -16.91 9.52
N LEU A 66 1.49 -15.68 9.98
CA LEU A 66 0.18 -15.32 10.52
C LEU A 66 -0.91 -15.38 9.45
N ILE A 67 -0.61 -14.98 8.21
CA ILE A 67 -1.57 -14.99 7.11
C ILE A 67 -1.99 -16.44 6.82
N GLU A 68 -1.02 -17.34 6.74
CA GLU A 68 -1.22 -18.77 6.49
C GLU A 68 -1.98 -19.43 7.65
N LYS A 69 -1.67 -19.06 8.90
CA LYS A 69 -2.41 -19.52 10.10
C LYS A 69 -3.87 -19.10 10.05
N GLU A 70 -4.16 -17.84 9.73
CA GLU A 70 -5.53 -17.34 9.57
C GLU A 70 -6.25 -17.99 8.38
N GLY A 71 -5.54 -18.24 7.27
CA GLY A 71 -6.05 -18.98 6.13
C GLY A 71 -6.54 -20.38 6.50
N ARG A 72 -5.72 -21.15 7.24
CA ARG A 72 -6.09 -22.49 7.71
C ARG A 72 -7.33 -22.48 8.58
N LYS A 73 -7.51 -21.49 9.46
CA LYS A 73 -8.74 -21.32 10.25
C LYS A 73 -9.98 -21.09 9.37
N ALA A 74 -9.80 -20.46 8.21
CA ALA A 74 -10.85 -20.22 7.21
C ALA A 74 -10.99 -21.35 6.17
N GLY A 75 -10.24 -22.45 6.31
CA GLY A 75 -10.26 -23.59 5.40
C GLY A 75 -9.60 -23.31 4.04
N VAL A 76 -8.64 -22.39 3.97
CA VAL A 76 -7.86 -22.07 2.76
C VAL A 76 -6.38 -22.20 3.05
N ASP A 77 -5.66 -22.95 2.23
CA ASP A 77 -4.20 -22.93 2.28
C ASP A 77 -3.68 -21.69 1.53
N ILE A 78 -2.99 -20.79 2.23
CA ILE A 78 -2.52 -19.53 1.66
C ILE A 78 -1.03 -19.60 1.43
N LYS A 79 -0.61 -19.34 0.20
CA LYS A 79 0.77 -19.07 -0.20
C LYS A 79 1.00 -17.56 -0.27
N VAL A 80 1.98 -17.09 0.49
CA VAL A 80 2.39 -15.69 0.50
C VAL A 80 3.71 -15.52 -0.25
N ASP A 81 3.70 -14.68 -1.28
CA ASP A 81 4.92 -14.24 -1.96
C ASP A 81 5.22 -12.79 -1.53
N TRP A 82 6.49 -12.46 -1.32
CA TRP A 82 6.92 -11.14 -0.85
C TRP A 82 7.87 -10.48 -1.84
N VAL A 83 7.63 -9.21 -2.14
CA VAL A 83 8.45 -8.43 -3.07
C VAL A 83 8.86 -7.12 -2.39
N ARG A 84 10.12 -6.74 -2.53
CA ARG A 84 10.64 -5.48 -2.00
C ARG A 84 10.95 -4.53 -3.14
N LEU A 85 10.38 -3.33 -3.10
CA LEU A 85 10.48 -2.33 -4.16
C LEU A 85 11.05 -1.01 -3.64
N SER A 86 11.63 -0.23 -4.54
CA SER A 86 12.43 0.97 -4.22
C SER A 86 11.60 2.19 -3.80
N GLY A 87 10.33 2.27 -4.21
CA GLY A 87 9.50 3.44 -3.97
C GLY A 87 8.05 3.27 -4.43
N GLY A 88 7.21 4.26 -4.10
CA GLY A 88 5.76 4.20 -4.34
C GLY A 88 5.35 4.08 -5.81
N ALA A 89 6.12 4.64 -6.74
CA ALA A 89 5.84 4.51 -8.18
C ALA A 89 5.98 3.06 -8.66
N ALA A 90 7.10 2.40 -8.32
CA ALA A 90 7.32 0.99 -8.66
C ALA A 90 6.27 0.07 -8.02
N VAL A 91 5.85 0.36 -6.78
CA VAL A 91 4.77 -0.36 -6.10
C VAL A 91 3.44 -0.21 -6.86
N ASN A 92 3.08 1.01 -7.27
CA ASN A 92 1.86 1.26 -8.03
C ASN A 92 1.86 0.54 -9.39
N ASP A 93 3.00 0.50 -10.08
CA ASP A 93 3.13 -0.19 -11.37
C ASP A 93 3.04 -1.71 -11.21
N ALA A 94 3.64 -2.27 -10.15
CA ALA A 94 3.51 -3.68 -9.81
C ALA A 94 2.05 -4.08 -9.50
N LEU A 95 1.30 -3.22 -8.80
CA LEU A 95 -0.12 -3.48 -8.52
C LEU A 95 -0.97 -3.40 -9.80
N LEU A 96 -0.77 -2.35 -10.61
CA LEU A 96 -1.54 -2.16 -11.85
C LEU A 96 -1.30 -3.25 -12.89
N SER A 97 -0.07 -3.75 -12.98
CA SER A 97 0.27 -4.86 -13.87
C SER A 97 -0.24 -6.21 -13.38
N GLY A 98 -0.77 -6.28 -12.14
CA GLY A 98 -1.14 -7.53 -11.49
C GLY A 98 0.06 -8.39 -11.10
N ALA A 99 1.26 -7.80 -10.98
CA ALA A 99 2.45 -8.48 -10.48
C ALA A 99 2.38 -8.73 -8.96
N VAL A 100 1.67 -7.87 -8.23
CA VAL A 100 1.33 -8.03 -6.81
C VAL A 100 -0.17 -7.83 -6.57
N ASP A 101 -0.66 -8.36 -5.45
CA ASP A 101 -2.07 -8.31 -5.05
C ASP A 101 -2.29 -7.25 -3.96
N ILE A 102 -1.33 -7.12 -3.05
CA ILE A 102 -1.29 -6.07 -2.03
C ILE A 102 -0.06 -5.20 -2.26
N ALA A 103 -0.28 -3.90 -2.31
CA ALA A 103 0.75 -2.89 -2.40
C ALA A 103 0.95 -2.19 -1.04
N GLY A 104 2.19 -2.21 -0.55
CA GLY A 104 2.64 -1.45 0.61
C GLY A 104 3.37 -0.18 0.19
N GLY A 105 2.86 0.96 0.61
CA GLY A 105 3.46 2.26 0.28
C GLY A 105 2.91 3.38 1.14
N GLY A 106 3.12 4.62 0.73
CA GLY A 106 2.58 5.77 1.45
C GLY A 106 1.15 6.14 1.06
N VAL A 107 0.55 7.06 1.81
CA VAL A 107 -0.76 7.65 1.45
C VAL A 107 -0.69 8.40 0.11
N GLY A 108 0.43 9.06 -0.21
CA GLY A 108 0.63 9.72 -1.52
C GLY A 108 0.48 8.76 -2.72
N PRO A 109 1.23 7.64 -2.75
CA PRO A 109 1.07 6.61 -3.77
C PRO A 109 -0.33 6.01 -3.83
N LEU A 110 -0.96 5.73 -2.67
CA LEU A 110 -2.36 5.27 -2.59
C LEU A 110 -3.30 6.24 -3.30
N LEU A 111 -3.27 7.52 -2.93
CA LEU A 111 -4.16 8.53 -3.51
C LEU A 111 -3.95 8.68 -5.02
N THR A 112 -2.69 8.59 -5.47
CA THR A 112 -2.35 8.63 -6.89
C THR A 112 -2.97 7.45 -7.65
N VAL A 113 -2.88 6.22 -7.13
CA VAL A 113 -3.45 5.04 -7.80
C VAL A 113 -4.96 4.95 -7.64
N TRP A 114 -5.51 5.37 -6.50
CA TRP A 114 -6.96 5.49 -6.28
C TRP A 114 -7.59 6.39 -7.34
N ASP A 115 -7.05 7.61 -7.53
CA ASP A 115 -7.55 8.57 -8.53
C ASP A 115 -7.46 8.00 -9.95
N ARG A 116 -6.31 7.41 -10.30
CA ARG A 116 -6.06 6.83 -11.63
C ARG A 116 -6.96 5.64 -11.95
N THR A 117 -7.41 4.90 -10.95
CA THR A 117 -8.22 3.67 -11.12
C THR A 117 -9.70 3.86 -10.76
N HIS A 118 -10.11 5.08 -10.44
CA HIS A 118 -11.47 5.43 -10.06
C HIS A 118 -12.48 5.05 -11.16
N GLY A 119 -13.48 4.24 -10.80
CA GLY A 119 -14.49 3.72 -11.72
C GLY A 119 -14.01 2.57 -12.62
N ARG A 120 -12.83 2.00 -12.35
CA ARG A 120 -12.24 0.88 -13.11
C ARG A 120 -11.75 -0.23 -12.17
N GLN A 121 -10.45 -0.30 -11.90
CA GLN A 121 -9.89 -1.29 -10.96
C GLN A 121 -10.23 -0.96 -9.50
N ASN A 122 -10.65 0.28 -9.21
CA ASN A 122 -11.05 0.75 -7.88
C ASN A 122 -10.04 0.35 -6.79
N VAL A 123 -8.78 0.73 -6.98
CA VAL A 123 -7.75 0.48 -5.97
C VAL A 123 -8.04 1.35 -4.74
N LYS A 124 -8.12 0.71 -3.58
CA LYS A 124 -8.39 1.36 -2.30
C LYS A 124 -7.50 0.81 -1.19
N GLY A 125 -7.35 1.60 -0.14
CA GLY A 125 -6.66 1.26 1.08
C GLY A 125 -7.33 0.10 1.81
N VAL A 126 -6.53 -0.90 2.18
CA VAL A 126 -6.91 -2.09 2.97
C VAL A 126 -6.70 -1.84 4.46
N ALA A 127 -5.56 -1.26 4.83
CA ALA A 127 -5.21 -0.98 6.22
C ALA A 127 -4.08 0.05 6.29
N SER A 128 -3.97 0.74 7.42
CA SER A 128 -2.72 1.38 7.83
C SER A 128 -1.73 0.35 8.38
N LEU A 129 -0.44 0.66 8.31
CA LEU A 129 0.61 -0.07 9.02
C LEU A 129 1.09 0.67 10.28
N GLY A 130 0.41 1.76 10.63
CA GLY A 130 0.73 2.57 11.79
C GLY A 130 1.01 4.04 11.49
N ASN A 131 1.27 4.77 12.56
CA ASN A 131 1.63 6.17 12.54
C ASN A 131 3.11 6.31 12.89
N PHE A 132 3.85 7.02 12.04
CA PHE A 132 5.27 7.29 12.24
C PHE A 132 5.56 8.74 11.80
N PRO A 133 6.29 9.53 12.62
CA PRO A 133 6.78 10.82 12.15
C PRO A 133 7.89 10.58 11.13
N TYR A 134 7.82 11.28 10.01
CA TYR A 134 8.87 11.30 8.99
C TYR A 134 9.63 12.60 9.11
N TYR A 135 10.95 12.52 9.03
CA TYR A 135 11.82 13.68 9.14
C TYR A 135 12.52 13.97 7.83
N LEU A 136 12.51 15.25 7.42
CA LEU A 136 13.52 15.77 6.52
C LEU A 136 14.77 16.06 7.35
N VAL A 137 15.79 15.23 7.19
CA VAL A 137 17.11 15.40 7.80
C VAL A 137 18.02 16.13 6.81
N SER A 138 18.79 17.10 7.28
CA SER A 138 19.82 17.79 6.49
C SER A 138 21.17 17.68 7.19
N ILE A 139 22.24 17.62 6.40
CA ILE A 139 23.63 17.77 6.87
C ILE A 139 24.22 19.14 6.53
N ASN A 140 23.47 19.99 5.81
CA ASN A 140 23.89 21.35 5.50
C ASN A 140 23.60 22.27 6.71
N PRO A 141 24.62 22.81 7.41
CA PRO A 141 24.41 23.59 8.63
C PRO A 141 23.68 24.90 8.39
N ASN A 142 23.57 25.37 7.14
CA ASN A 142 22.83 26.58 6.79
C ASN A 142 21.33 26.34 6.56
N VAL A 143 20.88 25.09 6.53
CA VAL A 143 19.47 24.73 6.28
C VAL A 143 18.80 24.38 7.60
N LYS A 144 18.03 25.31 8.17
CA LYS A 144 17.29 25.07 9.44
C LYS A 144 15.81 24.83 9.22
N THR A 145 15.29 25.35 8.13
CA THR A 145 13.89 25.21 7.73
C THR A 145 13.83 24.91 6.23
N ILE A 146 12.65 24.51 5.75
CA ILE A 146 12.44 24.32 4.32
C ILE A 146 12.65 25.61 3.50
N ALA A 147 12.62 26.80 4.14
CA ALA A 147 12.83 28.07 3.45
C ALA A 147 14.29 28.37 3.15
N ASP A 148 15.21 27.67 3.81
CA ASP A 148 16.65 27.79 3.58
C ASP A 148 17.13 26.89 2.43
N LEU A 149 16.27 25.97 1.95
CA LEU A 149 16.59 25.07 0.85
C LEU A 149 16.78 25.83 -0.46
N SER A 150 17.80 25.43 -1.21
CA SER A 150 18.20 26.08 -2.46
C SER A 150 18.68 25.07 -3.50
N ALA A 151 19.06 25.58 -4.68
CA ALA A 151 19.66 24.76 -5.74
C ALA A 151 21.01 24.10 -5.35
N LYS A 152 21.58 24.43 -4.19
CA LYS A 152 22.75 23.77 -3.62
C LYS A 152 22.39 22.45 -2.91
N ASP A 153 21.11 22.27 -2.57
CA ASP A 153 20.65 21.11 -1.83
C ASP A 153 20.19 19.98 -2.75
N ARG A 154 20.40 18.75 -2.28
CA ARG A 154 20.01 17.52 -2.97
C ARG A 154 19.33 16.62 -1.95
N ILE A 155 18.01 16.49 -2.05
CA ILE A 155 17.16 15.82 -1.07
C ILE A 155 16.74 14.47 -1.60
N ALA A 156 17.15 13.39 -0.94
CA ALA A 156 16.63 12.06 -1.24
C ALA A 156 15.16 11.93 -0.84
N VAL A 157 14.36 11.38 -1.74
CA VAL A 157 13.01 10.84 -1.48
C VAL A 157 12.84 9.52 -2.23
N PRO A 158 11.97 8.58 -1.82
CA PRO A 158 11.83 7.30 -2.53
C PRO A 158 11.28 7.43 -3.96
N ALA A 159 10.46 8.45 -4.24
CA ALA A 159 9.92 8.74 -5.57
C ALA A 159 9.48 10.21 -5.64
N VAL A 160 10.11 10.99 -6.51
CA VAL A 160 9.78 12.42 -6.71
C VAL A 160 8.34 12.56 -7.19
N GLY A 161 7.60 13.49 -6.59
CA GLY A 161 6.20 13.78 -6.89
C GLY A 161 5.20 12.68 -6.54
N VAL A 162 5.64 11.53 -6.02
CA VAL A 162 4.77 10.36 -5.78
C VAL A 162 4.85 9.86 -4.34
N SER A 163 6.04 9.75 -3.76
CA SER A 163 6.21 9.24 -2.40
C SER A 163 5.48 10.12 -1.40
N VAL A 164 5.07 9.54 -0.27
CA VAL A 164 4.43 10.32 0.80
C VAL A 164 5.36 11.42 1.33
N GLN A 165 6.68 11.21 1.32
CA GLN A 165 7.66 12.22 1.70
C GLN A 165 7.67 13.39 0.73
N SER A 166 7.65 13.14 -0.59
CA SER A 166 7.54 14.20 -1.58
C SER A 166 6.20 14.94 -1.44
N ARG A 167 5.08 14.24 -1.23
CA ARG A 167 3.77 14.86 -1.02
C ARG A 167 3.69 15.70 0.26
N VAL A 168 4.34 15.27 1.34
CA VAL A 168 4.40 16.04 2.59
C VAL A 168 5.30 17.26 2.43
N LEU A 169 6.43 17.15 1.71
CA LEU A 169 7.28 18.31 1.40
C LEU A 169 6.53 19.34 0.55
N GLN A 170 5.79 18.86 -0.46
CA GLN A 170 4.91 19.70 -1.27
C GLN A 170 3.83 20.40 -0.42
N TYR A 171 3.23 19.67 0.52
CA TYR A 171 2.23 20.25 1.41
C TYR A 171 2.83 21.29 2.37
N ALA A 172 4.05 21.05 2.85
CA ALA A 172 4.79 22.02 3.65
C ALA A 172 5.12 23.28 2.83
N ALA A 173 5.55 23.11 1.58
CA ALA A 173 5.81 24.22 0.66
C ALA A 173 4.53 25.03 0.37
N ALA A 174 3.40 24.36 0.15
CA ALA A 174 2.12 25.03 -0.04
C ALA A 174 1.66 25.81 1.20
N LYS A 175 1.89 25.28 2.41
CA LYS A 175 1.64 26.02 3.65
C LYS A 175 2.54 27.25 3.81
N GLN A 176 3.78 27.17 3.34
CA GLN A 176 4.77 28.25 3.47
C GLN A 176 4.60 29.34 2.40
N TRP A 177 4.31 28.97 1.15
CA TRP A 177 4.34 29.87 -0.01
C TRP A 177 3.04 29.89 -0.83
N GLY A 178 2.02 29.14 -0.42
CA GLY A 178 0.72 29.02 -1.09
C GLY A 178 0.65 27.85 -2.08
N ASP A 179 -0.59 27.39 -2.34
CA ASP A 179 -0.87 26.21 -3.17
C ASP A 179 -0.28 26.30 -4.60
N ARG A 180 -0.02 27.50 -5.14
CA ARG A 180 0.64 27.68 -6.46
C ARG A 180 2.15 27.39 -6.47
N GLN A 181 2.75 27.28 -5.30
CA GLN A 181 4.20 27.05 -5.10
C GLN A 181 4.46 25.69 -4.46
N PHE A 182 3.47 24.79 -4.49
CA PHE A 182 3.54 23.50 -3.80
C PHE A 182 4.72 22.64 -4.27
N ASP A 183 5.09 22.71 -5.55
CA ASP A 183 6.14 21.92 -6.19
C ASP A 183 7.51 22.63 -6.22
N LYS A 184 7.62 23.83 -5.66
CA LYS A 184 8.85 24.66 -5.74
C LYS A 184 10.11 23.92 -5.28
N LEU A 185 9.99 23.03 -4.30
CA LEU A 185 11.11 22.28 -3.75
C LEU A 185 11.41 20.97 -4.49
N ASP A 186 10.54 20.54 -5.42
CA ASP A 186 10.72 19.27 -6.14
C ASP A 186 12.01 19.27 -6.96
N ALA A 187 12.42 20.43 -7.49
CA ALA A 187 13.66 20.62 -8.23
C ALA A 187 14.93 20.32 -7.41
N PHE A 188 14.83 20.26 -6.08
CA PHE A 188 15.94 19.91 -5.19
C PHE A 188 15.87 18.45 -4.74
N THR A 189 14.84 17.70 -5.15
CA THR A 189 14.64 16.30 -4.76
C THR A 189 15.15 15.34 -5.82
N GLN A 190 15.58 14.15 -5.39
CA GLN A 190 15.96 13.05 -6.27
C GLN A 190 15.51 11.70 -5.71
N ALA A 191 15.21 10.77 -6.61
CA ALA A 191 14.70 9.44 -6.27
C ALA A 191 15.84 8.53 -5.80
N ILE A 192 15.90 8.25 -4.49
CA ILE A 192 16.88 7.35 -3.88
C ILE A 192 16.18 6.47 -2.82
N PRO A 193 16.39 5.14 -2.82
CA PRO A 193 15.89 4.27 -1.76
C PRO A 193 16.43 4.64 -0.38
N HIS A 194 15.63 4.47 0.67
CA HIS A 194 16.02 4.85 2.04
C HIS A 194 17.39 4.28 2.48
N PRO A 195 17.73 2.99 2.26
CA PRO A 195 19.04 2.46 2.65
C PRO A 195 20.22 3.21 1.99
N ASP A 196 20.09 3.53 0.71
CA ASP A 196 21.16 4.19 -0.07
C ASP A 196 21.30 5.66 0.35
N ALA A 197 20.17 6.34 0.61
CA ALA A 197 20.17 7.70 1.13
C ALA A 197 20.81 7.78 2.53
N THR A 198 20.46 6.87 3.44
CA THR A 198 21.09 6.81 4.76
C THR A 198 22.58 6.55 4.68
N ALA A 199 23.02 5.61 3.84
CA ALA A 199 24.45 5.37 3.62
C ALA A 199 25.17 6.63 3.12
N ALA A 200 24.57 7.36 2.18
CA ALA A 200 25.12 8.59 1.63
C ALA A 200 25.19 9.74 2.66
N ILE A 201 24.17 9.90 3.52
CA ILE A 201 24.19 10.85 4.63
C ILE A 201 25.26 10.47 5.65
N LEU A 202 25.33 9.21 6.09
CA LEU A 202 26.32 8.75 7.07
C LEU A 202 27.76 8.91 6.57
N ALA A 203 27.99 8.70 5.27
CA ALA A 203 29.30 8.86 4.64
C ALA A 203 29.69 10.33 4.39
N ASN A 204 28.83 11.31 4.69
CA ASN A 204 29.00 12.72 4.26
C ASN A 204 29.30 12.82 2.76
N SER A 205 28.61 12.03 1.92
CA SER A 205 28.83 12.06 0.49
C SER A 205 28.35 13.39 -0.11
N ASN A 206 28.94 13.81 -1.24
CA ASN A 206 28.49 14.98 -2.00
C ASN A 206 27.25 14.68 -2.89
N VAL A 207 26.64 13.49 -2.78
CA VAL A 207 25.52 13.08 -3.64
C VAL A 207 24.19 13.66 -3.14
N ILE A 208 24.02 13.77 -1.82
CA ILE A 208 22.85 14.36 -1.16
C ILE A 208 23.27 15.22 0.02
N THR A 209 22.51 16.29 0.25
CA THR A 209 22.64 17.14 1.45
C THR A 209 21.51 16.92 2.44
N GLY A 210 20.46 16.19 2.04
CA GLY A 210 19.37 15.82 2.93
C GLY A 210 18.60 14.59 2.46
N HIS A 211 17.78 14.07 3.35
CA HIS A 211 16.94 12.91 3.11
C HIS A 211 15.63 13.08 3.86
N PHE A 212 14.51 12.97 3.16
CA PHE A 212 13.21 12.83 3.81
C PHE A 212 12.94 11.35 4.06
N GLY A 213 13.35 10.91 5.25
CA GLY A 213 13.37 9.51 5.64
C GLY A 213 12.12 9.05 6.38
N ASN A 214 12.05 7.73 6.58
CA ASN A 214 11.18 7.11 7.57
C ASN A 214 12.03 6.37 8.62
N PRO A 215 11.46 5.99 9.77
CA PRO A 215 12.19 5.15 10.72
C PRO A 215 12.52 3.75 10.14
N PRO A 216 13.70 3.19 10.44
CA PRO A 216 14.71 3.73 11.35
C PRO A 216 15.78 4.59 10.65
N PHE A 217 15.67 4.82 9.35
CA PHE A 217 16.71 5.45 8.54
C PHE A 217 17.03 6.88 9.00
N GLN A 218 15.99 7.68 9.23
CA GLN A 218 16.16 9.02 9.80
C GLN A 218 16.83 9.01 11.18
N ASP A 219 16.55 7.99 12.00
CA ASP A 219 17.13 7.86 13.34
C ASP A 219 18.61 7.45 13.26
N GLN A 220 18.96 6.57 12.31
CA GLN A 220 20.35 6.20 12.03
C GLN A 220 21.16 7.41 11.58
N GLU A 221 20.59 8.28 10.74
CA GLU A 221 21.25 9.50 10.27
C GLU A 221 21.52 10.47 11.42
N LEU A 222 20.50 10.71 12.25
CA LEU A 222 20.60 11.61 13.41
C LEU A 222 21.60 11.12 14.47
N VAL A 223 21.75 9.79 14.63
CA VAL A 223 22.73 9.21 15.56
C VAL A 223 24.12 9.13 14.94
N GLY A 224 24.21 8.77 13.66
CA GLY A 224 25.46 8.39 13.02
C GLY A 224 26.18 9.52 12.29
N ASN A 225 25.54 10.65 12.02
CA ASN A 225 26.19 11.82 11.44
C ASN A 225 26.06 13.05 12.37
N PRO A 226 27.17 13.63 12.86
CA PRO A 226 27.13 14.79 13.77
C PRO A 226 26.57 16.07 13.14
N ASN A 227 26.53 16.17 11.80
CA ASN A 227 25.94 17.30 11.08
C ASN A 227 24.44 17.12 10.83
N ALA A 228 23.91 15.91 11.00
CA ALA A 228 22.51 15.61 10.72
C ALA A 228 21.59 16.30 11.72
N HIS A 229 20.60 17.01 11.21
CA HIS A 229 19.56 17.65 12.02
C HIS A 229 18.23 17.70 11.29
N ILE A 230 17.14 17.73 12.05
CA ILE A 230 15.77 17.76 11.53
C ILE A 230 15.45 19.17 11.03
N VAL A 231 15.00 19.27 9.77
CA VAL A 231 14.56 20.50 9.09
C VAL A 231 13.03 20.56 9.00
N LEU A 232 12.37 19.39 8.94
CA LEU A 232 10.91 19.27 8.87
C LEU A 232 10.45 17.97 9.53
N ASN A 233 9.35 18.04 10.28
CA ASN A 233 8.63 16.89 10.81
C ASN A 233 7.25 16.78 10.13
N SER A 234 6.93 15.61 9.57
CA SER A 234 5.67 15.39 8.86
C SER A 234 4.44 15.62 9.74
N TYR A 235 4.52 15.36 11.04
CA TYR A 235 3.38 15.57 11.94
C TYR A 235 3.05 17.05 12.12
N ASP A 236 4.03 17.95 12.06
CA ASP A 236 3.79 19.40 12.13
C ASP A 236 3.07 19.87 10.86
N VAL A 237 3.44 19.29 9.72
CA VAL A 237 2.79 19.57 8.42
C VAL A 237 1.36 19.03 8.41
N LEU A 238 1.14 17.80 8.88
CA LEU A 238 -0.16 17.12 8.84
C LEU A 238 -1.08 17.49 10.03
N GLY A 239 -0.54 18.20 11.03
CA GLY A 239 -1.26 18.63 12.22
C GLY A 239 -1.57 17.49 13.19
N GLY A 240 -0.60 16.60 13.41
CA GLY A 240 -0.66 15.49 14.36
C GLY A 240 -0.28 14.13 13.77
N PRO A 241 -0.36 13.06 14.59
CA PRO A 241 -0.09 11.69 14.15
C PRO A 241 -0.90 11.32 12.92
N SER A 242 -0.27 10.60 11.99
CA SER A 242 -0.88 10.26 10.70
C SER A 242 -0.37 8.93 10.18
N SER A 243 -1.23 8.24 9.43
CA SER A 243 -0.87 7.04 8.70
C SER A 243 0.06 7.42 7.56
N ALA A 244 1.35 7.20 7.75
CA ALA A 244 2.33 7.52 6.73
C ALA A 244 2.49 6.37 5.71
N THR A 245 2.31 5.13 6.17
CA THR A 245 2.39 3.90 5.37
C THR A 245 1.10 3.09 5.49
N VAL A 246 0.60 2.61 4.36
CA VAL A 246 -0.69 1.95 4.17
C VAL A 246 -0.54 0.81 3.17
N LEU A 247 -1.49 -0.11 3.23
CA LEU A 247 -1.64 -1.23 2.31
C LEU A 247 -2.87 -0.97 1.44
N TYR A 248 -2.81 -1.34 0.17
CA TYR A 248 -3.92 -1.16 -0.77
C TYR A 248 -3.97 -2.27 -1.81
N ALA A 249 -5.18 -2.48 -2.35
CA ALA A 249 -5.48 -3.56 -3.28
C ALA A 249 -6.57 -3.12 -4.26
N SER A 250 -6.73 -3.85 -5.35
CA SER A 250 -7.88 -3.69 -6.25
C SER A 250 -9.14 -4.29 -5.64
N GLU A 251 -10.30 -3.75 -6.02
CA GLU A 251 -11.61 -4.29 -5.65
C GLU A 251 -11.76 -5.74 -6.14
N LYS A 252 -11.32 -6.03 -7.38
CA LYS A 252 -11.28 -7.37 -7.95
C LYS A 252 -10.56 -8.38 -7.04
N PHE A 253 -9.38 -8.07 -6.52
CA PHE A 253 -8.65 -9.00 -5.66
C PHE A 253 -9.44 -9.30 -4.37
N ARG A 254 -10.01 -8.27 -3.75
CA ARG A 254 -10.82 -8.41 -2.52
C ARG A 254 -12.05 -9.29 -2.77
N ASP A 255 -12.75 -9.06 -3.88
CA ASP A 255 -14.00 -9.75 -4.21
C ASP A 255 -13.78 -11.20 -4.65
N GLU A 256 -12.70 -11.47 -5.39
CA GLU A 256 -12.36 -12.80 -5.87
C GLU A 256 -11.61 -13.65 -4.83
N ASN A 257 -11.04 -13.04 -3.78
CA ASN A 257 -10.28 -13.72 -2.74
C ASN A 257 -10.75 -13.35 -1.30
N PRO A 258 -12.05 -13.44 -0.98
CA PRO A 258 -12.61 -12.91 0.27
C PRO A 258 -12.09 -13.59 1.54
N LYS A 259 -11.69 -14.87 1.49
CA LYS A 259 -11.09 -15.59 2.63
C LYS A 259 -9.61 -15.25 2.76
N THR A 260 -8.86 -15.23 1.66
CA THR A 260 -7.44 -14.82 1.69
C THR A 260 -7.29 -13.38 2.15
N TYR A 261 -8.13 -12.46 1.66
CA TYR A 261 -8.16 -11.06 2.07
C TYR A 261 -8.44 -10.91 3.57
N ARG A 262 -9.45 -11.61 4.08
CA ARG A 262 -9.80 -11.56 5.51
C ARG A 262 -8.71 -12.14 6.39
N ALA A 263 -8.08 -13.24 5.98
CA ALA A 263 -6.95 -13.83 6.69
C ALA A 263 -5.77 -12.84 6.76
N PHE A 264 -5.48 -12.14 5.65
CA PHE A 264 -4.47 -11.10 5.61
C PHE A 264 -4.77 -9.95 6.60
N VAL A 265 -5.99 -9.41 6.57
CA VAL A 265 -6.41 -8.32 7.46
C VAL A 265 -6.37 -8.74 8.93
N SER A 266 -6.84 -9.95 9.26
CA SER A 266 -6.75 -10.50 10.63
C SER A 266 -5.31 -10.67 11.10
N ALA A 267 -4.42 -11.14 10.22
CA ALA A 267 -3.00 -11.30 10.52
C ALA A 267 -2.32 -9.95 10.83
N LEU A 268 -2.71 -8.87 10.14
CA LEU A 268 -2.23 -7.52 10.46
C LEU A 268 -2.68 -7.06 11.84
N ALA A 269 -3.96 -7.25 12.18
CA ALA A 269 -4.49 -6.87 13.49
C ALA A 269 -3.77 -7.62 14.62
N GLU A 270 -3.49 -8.91 14.43
CA GLU A 270 -2.70 -9.71 15.35
C GLU A 270 -1.25 -9.21 15.47
N ALA A 271 -0.59 -8.94 14.34
CA ALA A 271 0.76 -8.39 14.34
C ALA A 271 0.86 -7.05 15.09
N ALA A 272 -0.11 -6.15 14.89
CA ALA A 272 -0.16 -4.86 15.61
C ALA A 272 -0.26 -5.05 17.14
N ARG A 273 -1.10 -6.00 17.60
CA ARG A 273 -1.21 -6.34 19.02
C ARG A 273 0.10 -6.88 19.58
N GLN A 274 0.75 -7.80 18.87
CA GLN A 274 2.01 -8.38 19.30
C GLN A 274 3.14 -7.35 19.41
N ILE A 275 3.26 -6.45 18.42
CA ILE A 275 4.29 -5.41 18.43
C ILE A 275 4.08 -4.46 19.61
N THR A 276 2.82 -4.11 19.90
CA THR A 276 2.47 -3.21 21.01
C THR A 276 2.74 -3.87 22.37
N ALA A 277 2.46 -5.17 22.49
CA ALA A 277 2.67 -5.92 23.73
C ALA A 277 4.16 -6.18 24.02
N ASP A 278 4.96 -6.43 22.98
CA ASP A 278 6.38 -6.76 23.12
C ASP A 278 7.25 -6.12 22.01
N PRO A 279 7.62 -4.82 22.20
CA PRO A 279 8.49 -4.12 21.26
C PRO A 279 9.88 -4.75 21.11
N GLU A 280 10.37 -5.46 22.11
CA GLU A 280 11.71 -6.07 22.08
C GLU A 280 11.74 -7.27 21.14
N ARG A 281 10.77 -8.17 21.29
CA ARG A 281 10.61 -9.30 20.36
C ARG A 281 10.29 -8.84 18.94
N ALA A 282 9.55 -7.74 18.81
CA ALA A 282 9.27 -7.14 17.51
C ALA A 282 10.56 -6.60 16.85
N ALA A 283 11.47 -5.97 17.61
CA ALA A 283 12.79 -5.56 17.13
C ALA A 283 13.61 -6.76 16.65
N ASP A 284 13.62 -7.86 17.39
CA ASP A 284 14.33 -9.10 17.00
C ASP A 284 13.78 -9.68 15.69
N THR A 285 12.45 -9.61 15.53
CA THR A 285 11.78 -10.05 14.30
C THR A 285 12.17 -9.18 13.11
N TYR A 286 12.20 -7.85 13.28
CA TYR A 286 12.64 -6.93 12.24
C TYR A 286 14.07 -7.26 11.77
N VAL A 287 15.00 -7.46 12.71
CA VAL A 287 16.40 -7.78 12.43
C VAL A 287 16.51 -9.09 11.66
N ARG A 288 15.86 -10.15 12.14
CA ARG A 288 15.89 -11.48 11.52
C ARG A 288 15.29 -11.48 10.11
N VAL A 289 14.10 -10.91 9.93
CA VAL A 289 13.37 -10.94 8.64
C VAL A 289 14.07 -10.10 7.58
N ASN A 290 14.67 -8.98 7.97
CA ASN A 290 15.28 -8.05 7.02
C ASN A 290 16.79 -8.26 6.83
N GLY A 291 17.43 -9.12 7.63
CA GLY A 291 18.89 -9.21 7.69
C GLY A 291 19.53 -7.88 8.11
N SER A 292 18.83 -7.11 8.94
CA SER A 292 19.23 -5.74 9.30
C SER A 292 20.47 -5.74 10.19
N LYS A 293 21.38 -4.81 9.95
CA LYS A 293 22.57 -4.57 10.80
C LYS A 293 22.37 -3.38 11.76
N ILE A 294 21.13 -2.90 11.90
CA ILE A 294 20.83 -1.80 12.83
C ILE A 294 21.16 -2.20 14.26
N ASP A 295 21.63 -1.23 15.05
CA ASP A 295 21.73 -1.39 16.49
C ASP A 295 20.35 -1.72 17.10
N ARG A 296 20.29 -2.83 17.84
CA ARG A 296 19.03 -3.32 18.42
C ARG A 296 18.46 -2.32 19.43
N ALA A 297 19.30 -1.68 20.24
CA ALA A 297 18.84 -0.75 21.27
C ALA A 297 18.20 0.51 20.64
N LEU A 298 18.79 1.02 19.55
CA LEU A 298 18.19 2.08 18.74
C LEU A 298 16.83 1.66 18.20
N LEU A 299 16.71 0.45 17.65
CA LEU A 299 15.43 -0.04 17.12
C LEU A 299 14.36 -0.14 18.22
N VAL A 300 14.68 -0.70 19.38
CA VAL A 300 13.75 -0.77 20.52
C VAL A 300 13.34 0.63 20.98
N LYS A 301 14.27 1.60 21.00
CA LYS A 301 13.97 3.00 21.34
C LYS A 301 12.96 3.61 20.35
N ILE A 302 13.11 3.33 19.06
CA ILE A 302 12.17 3.78 18.02
C ILE A 302 10.79 3.16 18.24
N LEU A 303 10.72 1.85 18.50
CA LEU A 303 9.45 1.14 18.72
C LEU A 303 8.72 1.59 19.98
N ARG A 304 9.45 2.04 21.00
CA ARG A 304 8.90 2.59 22.25
C ARG A 304 8.60 4.09 22.18
N ASN A 305 8.91 4.76 21.07
CA ASN A 305 8.62 6.18 20.92
C ASN A 305 7.09 6.40 20.98
N PRO A 306 6.57 7.28 21.86
CA PRO A 306 5.12 7.52 21.97
C PRO A 306 4.47 8.09 20.69
N GLN A 307 5.26 8.63 19.76
CA GLN A 307 4.81 9.09 18.45
C GLN A 307 4.64 7.96 17.43
N VAL A 308 5.15 6.76 17.74
CA VAL A 308 5.06 5.55 16.92
C VAL A 308 3.92 4.68 17.40
N GLN A 309 3.04 4.29 16.50
CA GLN A 309 1.89 3.43 16.79
C GLN A 309 1.72 2.41 15.68
N PHE A 310 1.49 1.14 16.02
CA PHE A 310 1.16 0.10 15.06
C PHE A 310 -0.35 -0.16 15.11
N LYS A 311 -1.06 0.14 14.02
CA LYS A 311 -2.51 -0.05 13.94
C LYS A 311 -3.01 -0.12 12.51
N THR A 312 -4.15 -0.78 12.32
CA THR A 312 -4.78 -0.98 11.00
C THR A 312 -5.70 0.15 10.59
N ALA A 313 -6.27 0.90 11.54
CA ALA A 313 -7.17 2.00 11.25
C ALA A 313 -6.40 3.22 10.70
N PRO A 314 -6.79 3.80 9.55
CA PRO A 314 -6.13 4.98 9.00
C PRO A 314 -6.34 6.21 9.89
N GLN A 315 -5.37 7.10 9.97
CA GLN A 315 -5.46 8.32 10.75
C GLN A 315 -4.92 9.53 9.99
N ASN A 316 -5.67 10.63 10.04
CA ASN A 316 -5.27 11.96 9.57
C ASN A 316 -4.78 11.97 8.11
N THR A 317 -5.44 11.18 7.24
CA THR A 317 -5.07 11.04 5.82
C THR A 317 -5.77 12.04 4.92
N LEU A 318 -6.95 12.52 5.33
CA LEU A 318 -7.84 13.35 4.49
C LEU A 318 -7.22 14.71 4.15
N LYS A 319 -6.48 15.34 5.06
CA LYS A 319 -5.85 16.65 4.81
C LYS A 319 -4.86 16.61 3.66
N LEU A 320 -4.05 15.54 3.59
CA LEU A 320 -3.11 15.34 2.49
C LEU A 320 -3.87 15.05 1.19
N ALA A 321 -4.95 14.26 1.27
CA ALA A 321 -5.80 13.94 0.13
C ALA A 321 -6.44 15.20 -0.48
N GLN A 322 -7.04 16.04 0.36
CA GLN A 322 -7.62 17.31 -0.06
C GLN A 322 -6.57 18.28 -0.60
N PHE A 323 -5.37 18.32 -0.01
CA PHE A 323 -4.25 19.08 -0.55
C PHE A 323 -3.91 18.62 -1.97
N MET A 324 -3.77 17.31 -2.20
CA MET A 324 -3.48 16.77 -3.53
C MET A 324 -4.57 17.11 -4.55
N TYR A 325 -5.83 17.20 -4.14
CA TYR A 325 -6.91 17.67 -5.01
C TYR A 325 -6.78 19.17 -5.32
N ARG A 326 -6.57 20.02 -4.30
CA ARG A 326 -6.44 21.48 -4.48
C ARG A 326 -5.30 21.88 -5.41
N THR A 327 -4.21 21.11 -5.43
CA THR A 327 -3.05 21.35 -6.32
C THR A 327 -3.17 20.64 -7.68
N GLY A 328 -4.26 19.91 -7.94
CA GLY A 328 -4.48 19.19 -9.19
C GLY A 328 -3.64 17.92 -9.35
N ALA A 329 -2.99 17.44 -8.27
CA ALA A 329 -2.26 16.19 -8.27
C ALA A 329 -3.16 14.95 -8.36
N ILE A 330 -4.42 15.06 -7.93
CA ILE A 330 -5.51 14.12 -8.17
C ILE A 330 -6.74 14.89 -8.68
N ARG A 331 -7.60 14.21 -9.44
CA ARG A 331 -8.76 14.83 -10.12
C ARG A 331 -10.08 14.64 -9.36
N ASN A 332 -10.22 13.52 -8.65
CA ASN A 332 -11.39 13.21 -7.86
C ASN A 332 -11.21 13.77 -6.45
N GLU A 333 -12.19 14.53 -5.98
CA GLU A 333 -12.12 15.17 -4.67
C GLU A 333 -12.43 14.16 -3.55
N PRO A 334 -11.51 13.91 -2.60
CA PRO A 334 -11.78 13.10 -1.43
C PRO A 334 -12.55 13.93 -0.38
N LYS A 335 -13.74 13.47 -0.02
CA LYS A 335 -14.59 14.04 1.03
C LYS A 335 -14.40 13.33 2.37
N SER A 336 -14.03 12.06 2.33
CA SER A 336 -13.77 11.24 3.50
C SER A 336 -12.61 10.27 3.24
N TRP A 337 -11.97 9.80 4.31
CA TRP A 337 -11.02 8.68 4.18
C TRP A 337 -11.69 7.42 3.62
N ARG A 338 -13.01 7.27 3.83
CA ARG A 338 -13.82 6.17 3.31
C ARG A 338 -13.90 6.14 1.78
N ASP A 339 -13.61 7.24 1.09
CA ASP A 339 -13.65 7.28 -0.37
C ASP A 339 -12.51 6.45 -1.00
N TYR A 340 -11.37 6.41 -0.31
CA TYR A 340 -10.13 5.78 -0.77
C TYR A 340 -9.63 4.64 0.13
N PHE A 341 -10.43 4.19 1.09
CA PHE A 341 -10.22 2.95 1.84
C PHE A 341 -11.44 2.02 1.66
N PHE A 342 -11.20 0.72 1.69
CA PHE A 342 -12.29 -0.24 1.82
C PHE A 342 -12.94 -0.12 3.20
N GLU A 343 -14.25 -0.26 3.22
CA GLU A 343 -15.02 -0.40 4.46
C GLU A 343 -14.81 -1.82 5.00
N ASP A 344 -13.99 -1.93 6.03
CA ASP A 344 -13.68 -3.17 6.73
C ASP A 344 -13.63 -2.95 8.24
N PRO A 345 -13.90 -3.99 9.06
CA PRO A 345 -13.76 -3.88 10.52
C PRO A 345 -12.37 -3.39 10.96
N ALA A 346 -11.32 -3.72 10.21
CA ALA A 346 -9.96 -3.29 10.52
C ALA A 346 -9.68 -1.81 10.26
N THR A 347 -10.47 -1.16 9.40
CA THR A 347 -10.39 0.27 9.09
C THR A 347 -11.46 1.10 9.79
N ALA A 348 -12.46 0.47 10.43
CA ALA A 348 -13.64 1.12 11.00
C ALA A 348 -13.34 2.28 11.96
N GLY A 349 -12.25 2.21 12.72
CA GLY A 349 -11.79 3.28 13.62
C GLY A 349 -11.04 4.42 12.93
N GLY A 350 -11.14 4.55 11.60
CA GLY A 350 -10.39 5.52 10.81
C GLY A 350 -10.80 6.97 11.06
N SER A 351 -9.84 7.90 10.93
CA SER A 351 -10.03 9.35 11.12
C SER A 351 -9.33 10.21 10.08
#